data_AF-A0A5E4XDN6-F1
#
_entry.id   AF-A0A5E4XDN6-F1
#
_cell.length_a   1.000
_cell.length_b   1.000
_cell.length_c   1.000
_cell.angle_alpha   90.00
_cell.angle_beta   90.00
_cell.angle_gamma   90.00
#
_symmetry.space_group_name_H-M   'P 1'
#
loop_
_entity.id
_entity.type
_entity.pdbx_description
1 polymer ?
#
loop_
_entity_poly.entity_id
_entity_poly.type
_entity_poly.pdbx_seq_one_letter_code
_entity_poly.pdbx_strand_id
1 'polypeptide(L)'
;MNIGQAAQASGVTAKMIRYYESIGLMPPSPRSEAGYRRYGEQDLHLLRFIRQSRRLGFGIDQIRQLLALWQDRGRSSAQVKALAQSHVDELNQRIGELVAMRDTLSHLAMHCHGDDRPDCPILEGIAAAALPGNPGTKAECSASPMTSCSPAQQAAASEAAAVESAAPTDSPVGDSAAQARQIPQG
;
A
#
# COMPACT_ATOMS: atom_id res chain seq x y z
N MET A 1 -13.69 -17.17 22.56
CA MET A 1 -12.73 -18.22 22.15
C MET A 1 -11.29 -17.79 22.47
N ASN A 2 -10.36 -18.74 22.66
CA ASN A 2 -8.94 -18.43 22.86
C ASN A 2 -8.22 -18.14 21.51
N ILE A 3 -6.95 -17.73 21.54
CA ILE A 3 -6.20 -17.38 20.32
C ILE A 3 -5.99 -18.57 19.38
N GLY A 4 -5.84 -19.79 19.90
CA GLY A 4 -5.67 -20.99 19.10
C GLY A 4 -6.95 -21.36 18.34
N GLN A 5 -8.08 -21.30 19.05
CA GLN A 5 -9.41 -21.47 18.45
C GLN A 5 -9.70 -20.39 17.41
N ALA A 6 -9.36 -19.13 17.70
CA ALA A 6 -9.52 -18.03 16.75
C ALA A 6 -8.66 -18.22 15.49
N ALA A 7 -7.42 -18.69 15.66
CA ALA A 7 -6.52 -18.99 14.56
C ALA A 7 -7.07 -20.07 13.64
N GLN A 8 -7.57 -21.17 14.21
CA GLN A 8 -8.18 -22.26 13.46
C GLN A 8 -9.46 -21.81 12.73
N ALA A 9 -10.33 -21.05 13.39
CA ALA A 9 -11.59 -20.59 12.82
C ALA A 9 -11.43 -19.52 11.74
N SER A 10 -10.44 -18.63 11.87
CA SER A 10 -10.16 -17.58 10.88
C SER A 10 -9.23 -17.99 9.74
N GLY A 11 -8.46 -19.08 9.93
CA GLY A 11 -7.40 -19.49 9.01
C GLY A 11 -6.18 -18.55 9.02
N VAL A 12 -6.01 -17.79 10.11
CA VAL A 12 -4.85 -16.90 10.35
C VAL A 12 -4.04 -17.47 11.50
N THR A 13 -2.71 -17.53 11.39
CA THR A 13 -1.89 -18.09 12.47
C THR A 13 -1.94 -17.22 13.73
N ALA A 14 -1.80 -17.83 14.92
CA ALA A 14 -1.79 -17.09 16.18
C ALA A 14 -0.67 -16.01 16.25
N LYS A 15 0.46 -16.23 15.55
CA LYS A 15 1.52 -15.23 15.40
C LYS A 15 1.02 -14.01 14.63
N MET A 16 0.31 -14.23 13.52
CA MET A 16 -0.24 -13.15 12.71
C MET A 16 -1.37 -12.39 13.41
N ILE A 17 -2.20 -13.07 14.21
CA ILE A 17 -3.22 -12.40 15.04
C ILE A 17 -2.55 -11.40 15.99
N ARG A 18 -1.50 -11.83 16.73
CA ARG A 18 -0.74 -10.94 17.61
C ARG A 18 -0.08 -9.78 16.85
N TYR A 19 0.43 -10.06 15.65
CA TYR A 19 1.01 -9.02 14.80
C TYR A 19 -0.04 -7.97 14.39
N TYR A 20 -1.22 -8.40 13.95
CA TYR A 20 -2.32 -7.48 13.60
C TYR A 20 -2.80 -6.65 14.78
N GLU A 21 -2.82 -7.21 16.00
CA GLU A 21 -3.06 -6.44 17.23
C GLU A 21 -1.93 -5.41 17.45
N SER A 22 -0.65 -5.80 17.30
CA SER A 22 0.48 -4.89 17.57
C SER A 22 0.55 -3.68 16.64
N ILE A 23 0.11 -3.83 15.39
CA ILE A 23 0.04 -2.75 14.41
C ILE A 23 -1.31 -2.01 14.46
N GLY A 24 -2.18 -2.35 15.40
CA GLY A 24 -3.50 -1.73 15.58
C GLY A 24 -4.45 -1.93 14.40
N LEU A 25 -4.37 -3.06 13.69
CA LEU A 25 -5.30 -3.41 12.61
C LEU A 25 -6.58 -4.08 13.17
N MET A 26 -6.49 -4.63 14.37
CA MET A 26 -7.59 -5.21 15.12
C MET A 26 -7.65 -4.51 16.49
N PRO A 27 -8.85 -4.19 17.02
CA PRO A 27 -8.98 -3.66 18.36
C PRO A 27 -8.41 -4.65 19.38
N PRO A 28 -7.76 -4.18 20.45
CA PRO A 28 -7.20 -5.07 21.46
C PRO A 28 -8.31 -5.91 22.10
N SER A 29 -8.15 -7.23 22.05
CA SER A 29 -9.11 -8.16 22.64
C SER A 29 -9.21 -7.94 24.17
N PRO A 30 -10.43 -7.90 24.74
CA PRO A 30 -10.60 -7.79 26.19
C PRO A 30 -9.93 -8.96 26.89
N ARG A 31 -9.21 -8.66 27.97
CA ARG A 31 -8.62 -9.68 28.84
C ARG A 31 -9.73 -10.24 29.73
N SER A 32 -9.77 -11.56 29.88
CA SER A 32 -10.58 -12.19 30.91
C SER A 32 -10.04 -11.86 32.30
N GLU A 33 -10.84 -12.11 33.34
CA GLU A 33 -10.40 -12.02 34.74
C GLU A 33 -9.17 -12.90 35.04
N ALA A 34 -9.01 -13.99 34.28
CA ALA A 34 -7.85 -14.89 34.34
C ALA A 34 -6.65 -14.43 33.47
N GLY A 35 -6.69 -13.23 32.87
CA GLY A 35 -5.59 -12.63 32.09
C GLY A 35 -5.47 -13.09 30.64
N TYR A 36 -6.35 -13.96 30.14
CA TYR A 36 -6.32 -14.47 28.77
C TYR A 36 -7.09 -13.57 27.79
N ARG A 37 -6.60 -13.42 26.55
CA ARG A 37 -7.33 -12.74 25.47
C ARG A 37 -8.53 -13.57 25.01
N ARG A 38 -9.70 -12.94 24.88
CA ARG A 38 -10.93 -13.57 24.35
C ARG A 38 -11.33 -12.96 23.02
N TYR A 39 -11.38 -13.80 21.99
CA TYR A 39 -11.90 -13.41 20.67
C TYR A 39 -13.39 -13.76 20.58
N GLY A 40 -14.16 -12.88 19.94
CA GLY A 40 -15.56 -13.08 19.61
C GLY A 40 -15.78 -13.37 18.12
N GLU A 41 -17.03 -13.54 17.71
CA GLU A 41 -17.39 -13.73 16.30
C GLU A 41 -17.02 -12.52 15.43
N GLN A 42 -17.18 -11.30 15.95
CA GLN A 42 -16.80 -10.07 15.24
C GLN A 42 -15.30 -10.07 14.90
N ASP A 43 -14.45 -10.52 15.82
CA ASP A 43 -13.01 -10.65 15.59
C ASP A 43 -12.70 -11.68 14.50
N LEU A 44 -13.44 -12.80 14.45
CA LEU A 44 -13.29 -13.79 13.39
C LEU A 44 -13.68 -13.22 12.02
N HIS A 45 -14.77 -12.44 11.94
CA HIS A 45 -15.15 -11.75 10.72
C HIS A 45 -14.05 -10.78 10.26
N LEU A 46 -13.48 -10.03 11.19
CA LEU A 46 -12.36 -9.11 10.91
C LEU A 46 -11.11 -9.86 10.41
N LEU A 47 -10.72 -10.95 11.07
CA LEU A 47 -9.55 -11.75 10.66
C LEU A 47 -9.74 -12.39 9.29
N ARG A 48 -10.95 -12.89 8.99
CA ARG A 48 -11.29 -13.41 7.66
C ARG A 48 -11.21 -12.32 6.60
N PHE A 49 -11.69 -11.12 6.91
CA PHE A 49 -11.59 -9.96 6.01
C PHE A 49 -10.13 -9.56 5.73
N ILE A 50 -9.30 -9.46 6.78
CA ILE A 50 -7.87 -9.15 6.62
C ILE A 50 -7.18 -10.23 5.78
N ARG A 51 -7.46 -11.51 6.05
CA ARG A 51 -6.90 -12.63 5.29
C ARG A 51 -7.26 -12.52 3.80
N GLN A 52 -8.53 -12.27 3.48
CA GLN A 52 -8.97 -12.16 2.09
C GLN A 52 -8.37 -10.95 1.39
N SER A 53 -8.30 -9.81 2.08
CA SER A 53 -7.70 -8.59 1.53
C SER A 53 -6.22 -8.80 1.20
N ARG A 54 -5.48 -9.48 2.08
CA ARG A 54 -4.09 -9.87 1.79
C ARG A 54 -3.96 -10.83 0.61
N ARG A 55 -4.91 -11.74 0.41
CA ARG A 55 -4.92 -12.63 -0.76
C ARG A 55 -5.12 -11.88 -2.08
N LEU A 56 -5.79 -10.74 -2.05
CA LEU A 56 -5.98 -9.85 -3.20
C LEU A 56 -4.78 -8.90 -3.43
N GLY A 57 -3.74 -9.01 -2.60
CA GLY A 57 -2.53 -8.20 -2.73
C GLY A 57 -2.62 -6.82 -2.09
N PHE A 58 -3.67 -6.51 -1.32
CA PHE A 58 -3.74 -5.24 -0.60
C PHE A 58 -2.65 -5.16 0.47
N GLY A 59 -1.98 -4.02 0.52
CA GLY A 59 -1.03 -3.67 1.58
C GLY A 59 -1.72 -3.43 2.93
N ILE A 60 -0.95 -3.40 4.01
CA ILE A 60 -1.49 -3.19 5.37
C ILE A 60 -2.24 -1.85 5.48
N ASP A 61 -1.72 -0.80 4.86
CA ASP A 61 -2.34 0.53 4.90
C ASP A 61 -3.67 0.58 4.13
N GLN A 62 -3.73 -0.04 2.96
CA GLN A 62 -4.97 -0.19 2.20
C GLN A 62 -6.00 -1.03 2.96
N ILE A 63 -5.57 -2.09 3.65
CA ILE A 63 -6.46 -2.91 4.50
C ILE A 63 -7.02 -2.06 5.65
N ARG A 64 -6.22 -1.17 6.25
CA ARG A 64 -6.71 -0.26 7.30
C ARG A 64 -7.80 0.68 6.77
N GLN A 65 -7.61 1.24 5.58
CA GLN A 65 -8.62 2.08 4.93
C GLN A 65 -9.90 1.28 4.61
N LEU A 66 -9.75 0.08 4.06
CA LEU A 66 -10.86 -0.83 3.80
C LEU A 66 -11.62 -1.19 5.07
N LEU A 67 -10.92 -1.38 6.20
CA LEU A 67 -11.54 -1.67 7.49
C LEU A 67 -12.31 -0.49 8.06
N ALA A 68 -11.76 0.72 7.97
CA ALA A 68 -12.45 1.95 8.38
C ALA A 68 -13.75 2.13 7.58
N LEU A 69 -13.68 1.95 6.26
CA LEU A 69 -14.86 1.95 5.40
C LEU A 69 -15.80 0.80 5.75
N TRP A 70 -15.29 -0.38 6.10
CA TRP A 70 -16.13 -1.54 6.39
C TRP A 70 -16.96 -1.38 7.67
N GLN A 71 -16.40 -0.75 8.69
CA GLN A 71 -17.06 -0.50 9.96
C GLN A 71 -18.08 0.65 9.89
N ASP A 72 -17.91 1.58 8.95
CA ASP A 72 -18.90 2.63 8.69
C ASP A 72 -20.14 2.06 7.97
N ARG A 73 -21.27 2.10 8.68
CA ARG A 73 -22.58 1.63 8.20
C ARG A 73 -23.31 2.66 7.34
N GLY A 74 -22.88 3.93 7.34
CA GLY A 74 -23.45 5.03 6.55
C GLY A 74 -22.70 5.34 5.24
N ARG A 75 -21.67 4.54 4.92
CA ARG A 75 -20.76 4.80 3.80
C ARG A 75 -21.46 4.87 2.43
N SER A 76 -20.91 5.72 1.56
CA SER A 76 -21.13 5.60 0.12
C SER A 76 -20.26 4.48 -0.45
N SER A 77 -20.84 3.62 -1.29
CA SER A 77 -20.10 2.57 -2.02
C SER A 77 -19.03 3.13 -2.96
N ALA A 78 -19.09 4.43 -3.26
CA ALA A 78 -18.15 5.14 -4.12
C ALA A 78 -16.70 5.06 -3.62
N GLN A 79 -16.46 5.26 -2.31
CA GLN A 79 -15.11 5.24 -1.74
C GLN A 79 -14.47 3.85 -1.80
N VAL A 80 -15.24 2.80 -1.51
CA VAL A 80 -14.78 1.41 -1.62
C VAL A 80 -14.45 1.07 -3.07
N LYS A 81 -15.31 1.50 -4.01
CA LYS A 81 -15.08 1.30 -5.44
C LYS A 81 -13.81 2.01 -5.91
N ALA A 82 -13.59 3.26 -5.51
CA ALA A 82 -12.40 4.02 -5.89
C ALA A 82 -11.12 3.34 -5.41
N LEU A 83 -11.08 2.88 -4.16
CA LEU A 83 -9.92 2.17 -3.60
C LEU A 83 -9.66 0.84 -4.33
N ALA A 84 -10.71 0.07 -4.63
CA ALA A 84 -10.58 -1.16 -5.40
C ALA A 84 -10.09 -0.90 -6.82
N GLN A 85 -10.59 0.15 -7.49
CA GLN A 85 -10.17 0.49 -8.84
C GLN A 85 -8.71 0.95 -8.89
N SER A 86 -8.27 1.78 -7.94
CA SER A 86 -6.87 2.19 -7.83
C SER A 86 -5.94 0.98 -7.72
N HIS A 87 -6.30 -0.01 -6.90
CA HIS A 87 -5.50 -1.23 -6.76
C HIS A 87 -5.51 -2.10 -8.02
N VAL A 88 -6.63 -2.15 -8.73
CA VAL A 88 -6.70 -2.81 -10.05
C VAL A 88 -5.76 -2.13 -11.04
N ASP A 89 -5.71 -0.80 -11.05
CA ASP A 89 -4.84 -0.04 -11.95
C ASP A 89 -3.35 -0.25 -11.62
N GLU A 90 -2.99 -0.27 -10.32
CA GLU A 90 -1.65 -0.64 -9.85
C GLU A 90 -1.25 -2.06 -10.28
N LEU A 91 -2.16 -3.03 -10.15
CA LEU A 91 -1.93 -4.41 -10.60
C LEU A 91 -1.74 -4.48 -12.12
N ASN A 92 -2.54 -3.75 -12.89
CA ASN A 92 -2.43 -3.71 -14.35
C ASN A 92 -1.09 -3.11 -14.80
N GLN A 93 -0.61 -2.06 -14.13
CA GLN A 93 0.72 -1.52 -14.40
C GLN A 93 1.80 -2.57 -14.14
N ARG A 94 1.74 -3.24 -12.98
CA ARG A 94 2.72 -4.27 -12.63
C ARG A 94 2.67 -5.47 -13.58
N ILE A 95 1.49 -5.85 -14.04
CA ILE A 95 1.32 -6.89 -15.07
C ILE A 95 1.99 -6.45 -16.38
N GLY A 96 1.80 -5.21 -16.81
CA GLY A 96 2.44 -4.67 -18.02
C GLY A 96 3.97 -4.75 -17.96
N GLU A 97 4.56 -4.37 -16.84
CA GLU A 97 6.01 -4.48 -16.61
C GLU A 97 6.48 -5.94 -16.63
N LEU A 98 5.76 -6.84 -15.93
CA LEU A 98 6.11 -8.27 -15.88
C LEU A 98 5.99 -8.92 -17.26
N VAL A 99 5.00 -8.52 -18.05
CA VAL A 99 4.84 -8.94 -19.44
C VAL A 99 6.02 -8.47 -20.29
N ALA A 100 6.42 -7.20 -20.19
CA ALA A 100 7.58 -6.68 -20.93
C ALA A 100 8.88 -7.40 -20.57
N MET A 101 9.11 -7.66 -19.27
CA MET A 101 10.26 -8.44 -18.80
C MET A 101 10.24 -9.88 -19.34
N ARG A 102 9.09 -10.56 -19.25
CA ARG A 102 8.89 -11.90 -19.79
C ARG A 102 9.19 -11.92 -21.29
N ASP A 103 8.63 -10.99 -22.05
CA ASP A 103 8.75 -10.96 -23.51
C ASP A 103 10.19 -10.70 -23.94
N THR A 104 10.92 -9.86 -23.21
CA THR A 104 12.37 -9.65 -23.41
C THR A 104 13.15 -10.94 -23.19
N LEU A 105 12.91 -11.63 -22.07
CA LEU A 105 13.59 -12.90 -21.76
C LEU A 105 13.22 -14.01 -22.75
N SER A 106 11.95 -14.10 -23.14
CA SER A 106 11.47 -15.04 -24.16
C SER A 106 12.12 -14.77 -25.51
N HIS A 107 12.26 -13.50 -25.91
CA HIS A 107 12.97 -13.12 -27.13
C HIS A 107 14.43 -13.57 -27.08
N LEU A 108 15.17 -13.26 -26.02
CA LEU A 108 16.57 -13.66 -25.89
C LEU A 108 16.73 -15.19 -25.88
N ALA A 109 15.83 -15.90 -25.20
CA ALA A 109 15.85 -17.36 -25.15
C ALA A 109 15.61 -18.00 -26.53
N MET A 110 14.71 -17.45 -27.35
CA MET A 110 14.47 -17.94 -28.72
C MET A 110 15.69 -17.79 -29.64
N HIS A 111 16.56 -16.82 -29.39
CA HIS A 111 17.75 -16.57 -30.19
C HIS A 111 18.99 -17.29 -29.64
N CYS A 112 18.87 -17.98 -28.51
CA CYS A 112 19.92 -18.81 -27.94
C CYS A 112 19.84 -20.23 -28.52
N HIS A 113 20.98 -20.75 -28.97
CA HIS A 113 21.05 -22.11 -29.53
C HIS A 113 21.02 -23.19 -28.44
N GLY A 114 21.41 -22.86 -27.20
CA GLY A 114 21.37 -23.77 -26.06
C GLY A 114 22.38 -24.92 -26.15
N ASP A 115 23.49 -24.74 -26.85
CA ASP A 115 24.57 -25.72 -27.02
C ASP A 115 25.81 -25.36 -26.16
N ASP A 116 26.86 -26.18 -26.24
CA ASP A 116 28.10 -26.00 -25.47
C ASP A 116 28.98 -24.83 -25.97
N ARG A 117 28.43 -23.89 -26.76
CA ARG A 117 29.16 -22.73 -27.27
C ARG A 117 29.24 -21.63 -26.21
N PRO A 118 30.35 -20.87 -26.19
CA PRO A 118 30.50 -19.74 -25.27
C PRO A 118 29.67 -18.51 -25.67
N ASP A 119 29.25 -18.42 -26.93
CA ASP A 119 28.51 -17.29 -27.48
C ASP A 119 27.02 -17.41 -27.10
N CYS A 120 26.61 -16.66 -26.08
CA CYS A 120 25.25 -16.70 -25.54
C CYS A 120 24.55 -15.35 -25.70
N PRO A 121 23.63 -15.22 -26.69
CA PRO A 121 22.85 -14.00 -26.93
C PRO A 121 22.05 -13.52 -25.72
N ILE A 122 21.74 -14.40 -24.77
CA ILE A 122 21.05 -14.04 -23.52
C ILE A 122 21.96 -13.18 -22.64
N LEU A 123 23.22 -13.58 -22.45
CA LEU A 123 24.18 -12.85 -21.61
C LEU A 123 24.51 -11.49 -22.23
N GLU A 124 24.71 -11.46 -23.55
CA GLU A 124 24.91 -10.22 -24.30
C GLU A 124 23.69 -9.29 -24.22
N GLY A 125 22.49 -9.83 -24.39
CA GLY A 125 21.24 -9.08 -24.32
C GLY A 125 20.97 -8.48 -22.93
N ILE A 126 21.25 -9.22 -21.86
CA ILE A 126 21.11 -8.70 -20.48
C ILE A 126 22.16 -7.64 -20.18
N ALA A 127 23.40 -7.81 -20.67
CA ALA A 127 24.47 -6.83 -20.49
C ALA A 127 24.23 -5.54 -21.30
N ALA A 128 23.58 -5.63 -22.46
CA ALA A 128 23.27 -4.50 -23.33
C ALA A 128 21.97 -3.77 -22.94
N ALA A 129 20.98 -4.48 -22.39
CA ALA A 129 19.72 -3.88 -21.96
C ALA A 129 19.89 -3.13 -20.63
N ALA A 130 19.84 -1.80 -20.68
CA ALA A 130 19.48 -0.99 -19.51
C ALA A 130 18.03 -1.33 -19.15
N LEU A 131 17.83 -2.34 -18.30
CA LEU A 131 16.50 -2.81 -17.91
C LEU A 131 15.70 -1.63 -17.31
N PRO A 132 14.42 -1.44 -17.72
CA PRO A 132 13.56 -0.46 -17.08
C PRO A 132 13.42 -0.81 -15.59
N GLY A 133 13.72 0.17 -14.74
CA GLY A 133 13.98 -0.01 -13.31
C GLY A 133 12.89 -0.78 -12.56
N ASN A 134 13.33 -1.62 -11.63
CA ASN A 134 12.49 -2.41 -10.74
C ASN A 134 11.70 -1.51 -9.76
N PRO A 135 10.36 -1.47 -9.76
CA PRO A 135 9.59 -0.70 -8.77
C PRO A 135 9.50 -1.37 -7.39
N GLY A 136 10.26 -2.45 -7.14
CA GLY A 136 10.30 -3.14 -5.84
C GLY A 136 11.15 -2.46 -4.76
N THR A 137 12.00 -1.50 -5.12
CA THR A 137 12.80 -0.75 -4.15
C THR A 137 12.12 0.59 -3.87
N LYS A 138 11.42 0.69 -2.73
CA LYS A 138 11.15 2.00 -2.12
C LYS A 138 12.47 2.76 -2.11
N ALA A 139 12.45 3.97 -2.65
CA ALA A 139 13.54 4.92 -2.61
C ALA A 139 13.96 5.17 -1.16
N GLU A 140 14.92 4.41 -0.65
CA GLU A 140 15.79 4.87 0.41
C GLU A 140 16.88 5.69 -0.27
N CYS A 141 16.68 7.01 -0.27
CA CYS A 141 17.75 7.96 -0.45
C CYS A 141 18.74 7.76 0.71
N SER A 142 19.66 6.81 0.58
CA SER A 142 20.91 6.83 1.34
C SER A 142 21.82 7.86 0.70
N ALA A 143 21.54 9.12 1.01
CA ALA A 143 22.57 10.14 1.04
C ALA A 143 23.67 9.61 1.97
N SER A 144 24.68 8.99 1.38
CA SER A 144 25.95 8.72 2.05
C SER A 144 26.80 9.96 1.87
N PRO A 145 27.09 10.76 2.91
CA PRO A 145 28.33 11.49 2.91
C PRO A 145 29.42 10.51 3.34
N MET A 146 30.30 10.13 2.41
CA MET A 146 31.64 9.77 2.84
C MET A 146 32.24 11.01 3.48
N THR A 147 32.64 10.94 4.76
CA THR A 147 33.86 11.57 5.28
C THR A 147 34.11 11.06 6.70
N SER A 148 35.13 10.22 6.83
CA SER A 148 35.85 10.04 8.08
C SER A 148 36.55 11.35 8.45
N CYS A 149 36.05 12.06 9.46
CA CYS A 149 36.83 13.09 10.14
C CYS A 149 36.49 13.06 11.64
N SER A 150 37.56 13.02 12.44
CA SER A 150 37.62 12.79 13.89
C SER A 150 36.96 13.90 14.72
N PRO A 151 36.69 13.68 16.03
CA PRO A 151 36.02 14.65 16.88
C PRO A 151 37.03 15.66 17.44
N ALA A 152 37.07 16.85 16.85
CA ALA A 152 37.61 18.07 17.47
C ALA A 152 37.00 19.29 16.76
N GLN A 153 36.60 20.33 17.51
CA GLN A 153 35.92 21.57 17.07
C GLN A 153 34.39 21.38 16.95
N GLN A 154 33.55 21.52 17.98
CA GLN A 154 33.30 22.68 18.86
C GLN A 154 33.20 24.04 18.13
N ALA A 155 31.98 24.61 18.25
CA ALA A 155 31.65 26.00 18.58
C ALA A 155 31.05 26.90 17.49
N ALA A 156 30.03 27.66 17.94
CA ALA A 156 29.36 28.83 17.35
C ALA A 156 28.40 28.53 16.17
N ALA A 157 27.20 29.10 16.03
CA ALA A 157 26.40 30.15 16.67
C ALA A 157 24.93 29.90 16.22
N SER A 158 23.91 29.88 17.08
CA SER A 158 23.00 30.98 17.46
C SER A 158 22.54 31.94 16.35
N GLU A 159 21.25 32.31 16.45
CA GLU A 159 20.47 33.37 15.74
C GLU A 159 19.50 32.84 14.67
N ALA A 160 18.20 32.72 14.97
CA ALA A 160 17.18 33.78 15.10
C ALA A 160 16.73 34.35 13.74
N ALA A 161 15.51 33.97 13.32
CA ALA A 161 14.60 34.85 12.58
C ALA A 161 13.18 34.24 12.56
N ALA A 162 12.29 34.89 13.32
CA ALA A 162 10.86 34.91 13.03
C ALA A 162 10.59 35.79 11.79
N VAL A 163 9.44 35.59 11.14
CA VAL A 163 8.60 36.52 10.31
C VAL A 163 7.61 35.60 9.55
N GLU A 164 6.32 35.49 9.89
CA GLU A 164 5.21 36.46 9.81
C GLU A 164 4.50 36.50 8.45
N SER A 165 3.21 36.12 8.50
CA SER A 165 2.04 36.60 7.72
C SER A 165 2.00 36.48 6.18
N ALA A 166 0.94 35.82 5.67
CA ALA A 166 -0.07 36.49 4.83
C ALA A 166 -1.22 35.53 4.46
N ALA A 167 -2.39 35.77 5.05
CA ALA A 167 -3.68 35.47 4.42
C ALA A 167 -3.93 36.46 3.27
N PRO A 168 -4.87 36.15 2.37
CA PRO A 168 -5.97 37.09 2.19
C PRO A 168 -7.36 36.42 2.11
N THR A 169 -8.32 37.29 2.36
CA THR A 169 -9.77 37.20 2.54
C THR A 169 -10.59 37.15 1.24
N ASP A 170 -11.87 36.82 1.42
CA ASP A 170 -13.08 37.26 0.69
C ASP A 170 -13.48 36.63 -0.67
N SER A 171 -14.53 35.78 -0.61
CA SER A 171 -15.92 35.99 -1.12
C SER A 171 -16.14 36.86 -2.38
N PRO A 172 -17.15 36.56 -3.25
CA PRO A 172 -18.55 36.39 -2.82
C PRO A 172 -19.48 35.42 -3.59
N VAL A 173 -20.55 35.08 -2.87
CA VAL A 173 -21.97 34.85 -3.22
C VAL A 173 -22.38 35.02 -4.70
N GLY A 174 -23.10 34.01 -5.21
CA GLY A 174 -23.97 34.10 -6.38
C GLY A 174 -25.26 33.31 -6.16
N ASP A 175 -26.27 33.99 -5.64
CA ASP A 175 -27.64 33.50 -5.42
C ASP A 175 -28.55 34.09 -6.50
N SER A 176 -29.33 33.25 -7.20
CA SER A 176 -30.57 33.52 -7.98
C SER A 176 -30.65 32.54 -9.16
N ALA A 177 -31.50 31.52 -9.14
CA ALA A 177 -32.97 31.54 -9.26
C ALA A 177 -33.48 31.66 -10.71
N ALA A 178 -34.44 30.77 -11.01
CA ALA A 178 -35.35 30.73 -12.17
C ALA A 178 -34.72 30.26 -13.50
N GLN A 179 -35.34 29.44 -14.35
CA GLN A 179 -36.77 29.24 -14.60
C GLN A 179 -37.01 27.88 -15.30
N ALA A 180 -38.24 27.37 -15.13
CA ALA A 180 -38.88 26.22 -15.75
C ALA A 180 -38.67 26.03 -17.27
N ARG A 181 -38.83 24.78 -17.75
CA ARG A 181 -39.89 24.39 -18.73
C ARG A 181 -39.83 22.91 -19.17
N GLN A 182 -41.02 22.29 -19.07
CA GLN A 182 -41.66 21.30 -19.95
C GLN A 182 -41.09 19.90 -20.26
N ILE A 183 -41.94 18.93 -19.91
CA ILE A 183 -42.17 17.58 -20.48
C ILE A 183 -42.48 17.70 -22.01
N PRO A 184 -42.22 16.67 -22.84
CA PRO A 184 -43.30 15.71 -23.15
C PRO A 184 -42.84 14.25 -23.21
N GLN A 185 -43.82 13.37 -22.99
CA GLN A 185 -43.71 11.93 -23.17
C GLN A 185 -43.72 11.52 -24.64
N GLY A 186 -43.10 10.38 -24.93
CA GLY A 186 -43.29 9.55 -26.11
C GLY A 186 -43.18 8.10 -25.69
#